data_AF-A0A7X7XS95-F1
#
_entry.id   AF-A0A7X7XS95-F1
#
_cell.length_a   1.000
_cell.length_b   1.000
_cell.length_c   1.000
_cell.angle_alpha   90.00
_cell.angle_beta   90.00
_cell.angle_gamma   90.00
#
_symmetry.space_group_name_H-M   'P 1'
#
loop_
_entity.id
_entity.type
_entity.pdbx_description
1 polymer ?
#
loop_
_entity_poly.entity_id
_entity_poly.type
_entity_poly.pdbx_seq_one_letter_code
_entity_poly.pdbx_strand_id
1 'polypeptide(L)'
;MKSIQIFLREIKESFINIIRSGFLTFISIFVIIVSIFSIGMIYYFLNYSNEVKRGIENKIEISFYLKKDTNEVRVREIENEISNISGVESVKYISPDTALDELIKEYPEYESIFKDLENNPLPPTFFVKPESVYSINEITSKISMIPEVSDFFYSKDLVDKLLFSIRTFTFLSIAVFSIFIGIFIFFLGSNITVSIYNRREDIEIMKLVGTQPSFIKIPF
;
A
#
# COMPACT_ATOMS: atom_id res chain seq x y z
N MET A 1 3.74 18.45 -65.35
CA MET A 1 2.49 17.95 -64.74
C MET A 1 2.61 16.53 -64.18
N LYS A 2 3.24 15.56 -64.86
CA LYS A 2 3.44 14.18 -64.34
C LYS A 2 4.37 14.07 -63.12
N SER A 3 5.37 14.94 -62.99
CA SER A 3 6.34 14.93 -61.87
C SER A 3 5.72 15.21 -60.50
N ILE A 4 4.77 16.15 -60.43
CA ILE A 4 4.04 16.50 -59.20
C ILE A 4 3.13 15.37 -58.72
N GLN A 5 2.53 14.63 -59.65
CA GLN A 5 1.69 13.46 -59.31
C GLN A 5 2.52 12.29 -58.76
N ILE A 6 3.74 12.10 -59.26
CA ILE A 6 4.67 11.07 -58.78
C ILE A 6 5.17 11.43 -57.37
N PHE A 7 5.55 12.68 -57.15
CA PHE A 7 5.99 13.17 -55.84
C PHE A 7 4.89 13.07 -54.76
N LEU A 8 3.65 13.45 -55.10
CA LEU A 8 2.50 13.28 -54.20
C LEU A 8 2.19 11.80 -53.90
N ARG A 9 2.41 10.91 -54.87
CA ARG A 9 2.23 9.46 -54.67
C ARG A 9 3.30 8.88 -53.76
N GLU A 10 4.56 9.29 -53.91
CA GLU A 10 5.65 8.82 -53.06
C GLU A 10 5.56 9.35 -51.62
N ILE A 11 5.10 10.59 -51.42
CA ILE A 11 4.79 11.11 -50.09
C ILE A 11 3.67 10.29 -49.45
N LYS A 12 2.61 9.98 -50.19
CA LYS A 12 1.48 9.18 -49.70
C LYS A 12 1.91 7.75 -49.35
N GLU A 13 2.71 7.10 -50.18
CA GLU A 13 3.21 5.75 -49.90
C GLU A 13 4.21 5.73 -48.74
N SER A 14 5.08 6.74 -48.62
CA SER A 14 5.98 6.87 -47.47
C SER A 14 5.20 7.08 -46.17
N PHE A 15 4.13 7.87 -46.18
CA PHE A 15 3.26 8.05 -45.02
C PHE A 15 2.52 6.76 -44.65
N ILE A 16 2.01 6.01 -45.63
CA ILE A 16 1.37 4.71 -45.41
C ILE A 16 2.39 3.68 -44.87
N ASN A 17 3.62 3.71 -45.36
CA ASN A 17 4.70 2.85 -44.88
C ASN A 17 5.18 3.24 -43.48
N ILE A 18 5.25 4.53 -43.14
CA ILE A 18 5.55 4.99 -41.77
C ILE A 18 4.38 4.68 -40.82
N ILE A 19 3.13 4.75 -41.27
CA ILE A 19 1.99 4.30 -40.46
C ILE A 19 2.02 2.77 -40.29
N ARG A 20 2.51 2.00 -41.26
CA ARG A 20 2.69 0.55 -41.16
C ARG A 20 3.93 0.10 -40.38
N SER A 21 5.05 0.83 -40.44
CA SER A 21 6.33 0.46 -39.82
C SER A 21 6.65 1.27 -38.56
N GLY A 22 6.29 2.55 -38.54
CA GLY A 22 6.43 3.45 -37.39
C GLY A 22 5.46 3.15 -36.26
N PHE A 23 4.31 2.53 -36.52
CA PHE A 23 3.43 2.03 -35.45
C PHE A 23 4.12 0.95 -34.60
N LEU A 24 4.92 0.08 -35.22
CA LEU A 24 5.71 -0.93 -34.50
C LEU A 24 6.85 -0.30 -33.69
N THR A 25 7.58 0.67 -34.27
CA THR A 25 8.63 1.41 -33.54
C THR A 25 8.05 2.23 -32.38
N PHE A 26 6.89 2.85 -32.58
CA PHE A 26 6.17 3.58 -31.54
C PHE A 26 5.73 2.65 -30.40
N ILE A 27 5.19 1.45 -30.71
CA ILE A 27 4.88 0.43 -29.70
C ILE A 27 6.13 0.08 -28.90
N SER A 28 7.27 -0.16 -29.55
CA SER A 28 8.53 -0.50 -28.87
C SER A 28 9.02 0.61 -27.94
N ILE A 29 8.94 1.88 -28.37
CA ILE A 29 9.31 3.03 -27.52
C ILE A 29 8.34 3.16 -26.34
N PHE A 30 7.04 3.05 -26.60
CA PHE A 30 6.00 3.11 -25.58
C PHE A 30 6.19 2.04 -24.50
N VAL A 31 6.53 0.82 -24.91
CA VAL A 31 6.89 -0.26 -24.00
C VAL A 31 8.06 0.12 -23.10
N ILE A 32 9.15 0.65 -23.66
CA ILE A 32 10.34 0.99 -22.85
C ILE A 32 9.96 2.00 -21.77
N ILE A 33 9.12 2.98 -22.13
CA ILE A 33 8.57 3.97 -21.19
C ILE A 33 7.75 3.28 -20.09
N VAL A 34 6.82 2.38 -20.45
CA VAL A 34 6.00 1.64 -19.49
C VAL A 34 6.83 0.76 -18.56
N SER A 35 7.88 0.11 -19.07
CA SER A 35 8.79 -0.72 -18.28
C SER A 35 9.55 0.10 -17.24
N ILE A 36 10.12 1.24 -17.63
CA ILE A 36 10.80 2.17 -16.71
C ILE A 36 9.80 2.72 -15.68
N PHE A 37 8.59 3.08 -16.14
CA PHE A 37 7.52 3.56 -15.27
C PHE A 37 7.09 2.50 -14.24
N SER A 38 7.01 1.23 -14.63
CA SER A 38 6.69 0.11 -13.73
C SER A 38 7.72 -0.04 -12.61
N ILE A 39 9.02 0.05 -12.94
CA ILE A 39 10.09 0.03 -11.94
C ILE A 39 9.97 1.23 -10.98
N GLY A 40 9.69 2.42 -11.52
CA GLY A 40 9.45 3.63 -10.72
C GLY A 40 8.24 3.50 -9.79
N MET A 41 7.16 2.89 -10.27
CA MET A 41 5.97 2.57 -9.48
C MET A 41 6.30 1.61 -8.33
N ILE A 42 7.03 0.52 -8.60
CA ILE A 42 7.43 -0.44 -7.55
C ILE A 42 8.26 0.27 -6.48
N TYR A 43 9.23 1.10 -6.87
CA TYR A 43 10.02 1.90 -5.94
C TYR A 43 9.14 2.87 -5.12
N TYR A 44 8.21 3.57 -5.76
CA TYR A 44 7.27 4.46 -5.08
C TYR A 44 6.40 3.72 -4.07
N PHE A 45 5.83 2.56 -4.44
CA PHE A 45 5.01 1.73 -3.56
C PHE A 45 5.79 1.25 -2.32
N LEU A 46 7.04 0.82 -2.49
CA LEU A 46 7.89 0.40 -1.38
C LEU A 46 8.13 1.53 -0.38
N ASN A 47 8.38 2.75 -0.86
CA ASN A 47 8.60 3.91 0.00
C ASN A 47 7.30 4.41 0.65
N TYR A 48 6.20 4.43 -0.11
CA TYR A 48 4.89 4.83 0.40
C TYR A 48 4.43 3.93 1.57
N SER A 49 4.66 2.62 1.47
CA SER A 49 4.36 1.67 2.56
C SER A 49 5.07 2.03 3.87
N ASN A 50 6.34 2.46 3.80
CA ASN A 50 7.12 2.84 4.98
C ASN A 50 6.64 4.16 5.60
N GLU A 51 6.28 5.15 4.77
CA GLU A 51 5.76 6.44 5.23
C GLU A 51 4.36 6.31 5.85
N VAL A 52 3.48 5.52 5.24
CA VAL A 52 2.15 5.24 5.78
C VAL A 52 2.24 4.50 7.11
N LYS A 53 3.13 3.51 7.23
CA LYS A 53 3.37 2.81 8.50
C LYS A 53 3.77 3.78 9.61
N ARG A 54 4.79 4.62 9.39
CA ARG A 54 5.23 5.62 10.38
C ARG A 54 4.16 6.64 10.73
N GLY A 55 3.37 7.08 9.74
CA GLY A 55 2.29 8.04 9.95
C GLY A 55 1.08 7.48 10.72
N ILE A 56 0.84 6.18 10.60
CA ILE A 56 -0.24 5.47 11.32
C ILE A 56 0.24 5.00 12.70
N GLU A 57 1.45 4.44 12.80
CA GLU A 57 2.06 3.93 14.04
C GLU A 57 2.09 5.00 15.15
N ASN A 58 2.25 6.28 14.82
CA ASN A 58 2.34 7.33 15.84
C ASN A 58 0.99 7.96 16.22
N LYS A 59 -0.11 7.57 15.57
CA LYS A 59 -1.40 8.29 15.71
C LYS A 59 -2.55 7.45 16.24
N ILE A 60 -2.39 6.13 16.30
CA ILE A 60 -3.44 5.24 16.77
C ILE A 60 -2.99 4.58 18.08
N GLU A 61 -3.52 5.12 19.16
CA GLU A 61 -3.46 4.50 20.47
C GLU A 61 -4.89 4.32 20.99
N ILE A 62 -5.12 3.22 21.69
CA ILE A 62 -6.39 2.94 22.35
C ILE A 62 -6.16 3.11 23.85
N SER A 63 -6.89 4.02 24.47
CA SER A 63 -6.84 4.25 25.91
C SER A 63 -7.88 3.36 26.59
N PHE A 64 -7.44 2.51 27.52
CA PHE A 64 -8.31 1.69 28.37
C PHE A 64 -8.24 2.21 29.80
N TYR A 65 -9.37 2.65 30.33
CA TYR A 65 -9.49 3.18 31.67
C TYR A 65 -9.78 2.05 32.67
N LEU A 66 -8.98 1.96 33.72
CA LEU A 66 -9.23 1.03 34.82
C LEU A 66 -10.09 1.66 35.91
N LYS A 67 -10.71 0.78 36.70
CA LYS A 67 -11.33 1.16 37.97
C LYS A 67 -10.28 1.66 38.96
N LYS A 68 -10.61 2.72 39.71
CA LYS A 68 -9.68 3.41 40.65
C LYS A 68 -9.11 2.51 41.75
N ASP A 69 -9.80 1.44 42.13
CA ASP A 69 -9.40 0.53 43.21
C ASP A 69 -8.60 -0.69 42.74
N THR A 70 -8.03 -0.65 41.53
CA THR A 70 -7.27 -1.78 41.00
C THR A 70 -5.89 -1.88 41.68
N ASN A 71 -5.63 -3.01 42.33
CA ASN A 71 -4.35 -3.28 43.00
C ASN A 71 -3.19 -3.33 41.98
N GLU A 72 -2.02 -2.76 42.32
CA GLU A 72 -0.81 -2.80 41.47
C GLU A 72 -0.39 -4.20 41.01
N VAL A 73 -0.60 -5.24 41.83
CA VAL A 73 -0.33 -6.63 41.43
C VAL A 73 -1.24 -7.02 40.27
N ARG A 74 -2.53 -6.66 40.37
CA ARG A 74 -3.53 -6.93 39.34
C ARG A 74 -3.29 -6.10 38.08
N VAL A 75 -2.82 -4.85 38.22
CA VAL A 75 -2.40 -4.02 37.08
C VAL A 75 -1.33 -4.72 36.25
N ARG A 76 -0.29 -5.28 36.88
CA ARG A 76 0.77 -6.01 36.16
C ARG A 76 0.28 -7.31 35.51
N GLU A 77 -0.66 -8.01 36.14
CA GLU A 77 -1.30 -9.18 35.53
C GLU A 77 -2.09 -8.78 34.27
N ILE A 78 -2.88 -7.71 34.36
CA ILE A 78 -3.66 -7.19 33.22
C ILE A 78 -2.73 -6.71 32.11
N GLU A 79 -1.63 -6.03 32.44
CA GLU A 79 -0.62 -5.60 31.46
C GLU A 79 -0.06 -6.79 30.66
N ASN A 80 0.28 -7.89 31.36
CA ASN A 80 0.73 -9.12 30.71
C ASN A 80 -0.38 -9.80 29.91
N GLU A 81 -1.61 -9.81 30.42
CA GLU A 81 -2.77 -10.37 29.71
C GLU A 81 -3.02 -9.63 28.39
N ILE A 82 -2.99 -8.29 28.42
CA ILE A 82 -3.17 -7.43 27.24
C ILE A 82 -2.01 -7.60 26.27
N SER A 83 -0.77 -7.63 26.75
CA SER A 83 0.44 -7.79 25.91
C SER A 83 0.45 -9.13 25.16
N ASN A 84 -0.18 -10.17 25.72
CA ASN A 84 -0.32 -11.48 25.09
C ASN A 84 -1.48 -11.57 24.08
N ILE A 85 -2.30 -10.52 23.93
CA ILE A 85 -3.37 -10.51 22.93
C ILE A 85 -2.77 -10.36 21.54
N SER A 86 -3.12 -11.28 20.63
CA SER A 86 -2.72 -11.20 19.23
C SER A 86 -3.17 -9.88 18.59
N GLY A 87 -2.24 -9.20 17.92
CA GLY A 87 -2.47 -7.90 17.28
C GLY A 87 -2.11 -6.69 18.15
N VAL A 88 -1.66 -6.89 19.39
CA VAL A 88 -1.10 -5.82 20.24
C VAL A 88 0.41 -5.70 19.97
N GLU A 89 0.86 -4.49 19.63
CA GLU A 89 2.28 -4.18 19.40
C GLU A 89 2.97 -3.79 20.71
N SER A 90 2.31 -2.95 21.51
CA SER A 90 2.84 -2.50 22.79
C SER A 90 1.72 -2.07 23.74
N VAL A 91 2.04 -2.12 25.04
CA VAL A 91 1.18 -1.68 26.13
C VAL A 91 2.00 -0.76 27.03
N LYS A 92 1.45 0.40 27.38
CA LYS A 92 2.05 1.34 28.33
C LYS A 92 1.04 1.66 29.43
N TYR A 93 1.37 1.31 30.67
CA TYR A 93 0.63 1.78 31.84
C TYR A 93 1.02 3.22 32.19
N ILE A 94 0.02 4.07 32.42
CA ILE A 94 0.21 5.42 32.97
C ILE A 94 -0.62 5.54 34.24
N SER A 95 0.05 5.85 35.35
CA SER A 95 -0.61 6.11 36.62
C SER A 95 -1.37 7.44 36.57
N PRO A 96 -2.42 7.62 37.39
CA PRO A 96 -3.14 8.89 37.45
C PRO A 96 -2.24 10.11 37.62
N ASP A 97 -1.20 9.99 38.47
CA ASP A 97 -0.29 11.10 38.77
C ASP A 97 0.62 11.43 37.58
N THR A 98 1.15 10.39 36.90
CA THR A 98 1.94 10.59 35.69
C THR A 98 1.09 11.16 34.54
N ALA A 99 -0.16 10.73 34.43
CA ALA A 99 -1.09 11.28 33.43
C ALA A 99 -1.37 12.77 33.68
N LEU A 100 -1.47 13.19 34.95
CA LEU A 100 -1.65 14.60 35.31
C LEU A 100 -0.39 15.43 34.95
N ASP A 101 0.79 14.91 35.24
CA ASP A 101 2.06 15.57 34.90
C ASP A 101 2.25 15.71 33.38
N GLU A 102 1.90 14.69 32.59
CA GLU A 102 1.93 14.75 31.12
C GLU A 102 0.91 15.77 30.59
N LEU A 103 -0.31 15.81 31.15
CA LEU A 103 -1.35 16.77 30.77
C LEU A 103 -0.95 18.23 31.05
N ILE A 104 -0.33 18.50 32.21
CA ILE A 104 0.16 19.83 32.57
C ILE A 104 1.26 20.28 31.60
N LYS A 105 2.15 19.37 31.19
CA LYS A 105 3.21 19.67 30.21
C LYS A 105 2.66 19.99 28.83
N GLU A 106 1.61 19.29 28.41
CA GLU A 106 0.98 19.49 27.11
C GLU A 106 0.14 20.79 27.07
N TYR A 107 -0.46 21.16 28.21
CA TYR A 107 -1.32 22.33 28.35
C TYR A 107 -0.88 23.26 29.51
N PRO A 108 0.27 23.94 29.36
CA PRO A 108 0.82 24.77 30.43
C PRO A 108 -0.07 25.97 30.81
N GLU A 109 -0.94 26.41 29.89
CA GLU A 109 -1.87 27.52 30.11
C GLU A 109 -2.93 27.23 31.19
N TYR A 110 -3.22 25.94 31.46
CA TYR A 110 -4.22 25.50 32.45
C TYR A 110 -3.58 24.91 33.72
N GLU A 111 -2.25 25.05 33.89
CA GLU A 111 -1.51 24.49 35.03
C GLU A 111 -2.09 24.90 36.38
N SER A 112 -2.52 26.16 36.54
CA SER A 112 -3.15 26.66 37.78
C SER A 112 -4.46 25.93 38.10
N ILE A 113 -5.28 25.67 37.09
CA ILE A 113 -6.57 24.96 37.24
C ILE A 113 -6.32 23.50 37.64
N PHE A 114 -5.31 22.86 37.05
CA PHE A 114 -4.98 21.46 37.35
C PHE A 114 -4.38 21.29 38.75
N LYS A 115 -3.61 22.27 39.24
CA LYS A 115 -3.04 22.26 40.60
C LYS A 115 -4.06 22.59 41.69
N ASP A 116 -5.11 23.33 41.37
CA ASP A 116 -6.18 23.69 42.32
C ASP A 116 -7.19 22.54 42.54
N LEU A 117 -7.06 21.41 41.83
CA LEU A 117 -7.87 20.21 42.07
C LEU A 117 -7.45 19.51 43.37
N GLU A 118 -8.35 19.47 44.36
CA GLU A 118 -8.10 18.79 45.66
C GLU A 118 -7.80 17.30 45.52
N ASN A 119 -8.30 16.64 44.47
CA ASN A 119 -8.05 15.23 44.19
C ASN A 119 -7.89 14.99 42.69
N ASN A 120 -7.00 14.07 42.31
CA ASN A 120 -6.76 13.72 40.91
C ASN A 120 -7.99 13.01 40.30
N PRO A 121 -8.68 13.63 39.31
CA PRO A 121 -9.86 13.03 38.70
C PRO A 121 -9.50 11.89 37.75
N LEU A 122 -8.26 11.81 37.25
CA LEU A 122 -7.85 10.91 36.18
C LEU A 122 -7.86 9.45 36.64
N PRO A 123 -8.43 8.53 35.85
CA PRO A 123 -8.33 7.11 36.12
C PRO A 123 -6.96 6.55 35.71
N PRO A 124 -6.50 5.45 36.32
CA PRO A 124 -5.37 4.70 35.80
C PRO A 124 -5.67 4.24 34.37
N THR A 125 -4.71 4.37 33.45
CA THR A 125 -4.96 4.17 32.01
C THR A 125 -3.90 3.28 31.39
N PHE A 126 -4.31 2.31 30.58
CA PHE A 126 -3.44 1.59 29.65
C PHE A 126 -3.56 2.20 28.26
N PHE A 127 -2.42 2.59 27.69
CA PHE A 127 -2.31 2.92 26.28
C PHE A 127 -1.87 1.67 25.54
N VAL A 128 -2.75 1.17 24.68
CA VAL A 128 -2.52 -0.03 23.89
C VAL A 128 -2.35 0.37 22.44
N LYS A 129 -1.19 0.02 21.88
CA LYS A 129 -0.88 0.24 20.47
C LYS A 129 -1.18 -1.03 19.68
N PRO A 130 -2.10 -0.99 18.70
CA PRO A 130 -2.39 -2.12 17.84
C PRO A 130 -1.35 -2.23 16.72
N GLU A 131 -0.96 -3.45 16.35
CA GLU A 131 -0.08 -3.71 15.19
C GLU A 131 -0.72 -3.26 13.86
N SER A 132 -2.06 -3.24 13.81
CA SER A 132 -2.81 -2.87 12.63
C SER A 132 -4.16 -2.24 12.98
N VAL A 133 -4.60 -1.32 12.11
CA VAL A 133 -5.93 -0.69 12.21
C VAL A 133 -7.05 -1.73 12.15
N TYR A 134 -6.83 -2.86 11.49
CA TYR A 134 -7.80 -3.95 11.40
C TYR A 134 -7.98 -4.73 12.72
N SER A 135 -6.97 -4.73 13.60
CA SER A 135 -6.97 -5.47 14.86
C SER A 135 -7.70 -4.73 15.99
N ILE A 136 -7.99 -3.44 15.82
CA ILE A 136 -8.60 -2.57 16.86
C ILE A 136 -9.90 -3.16 17.40
N ASN A 137 -10.79 -3.64 16.52
CA ASN A 137 -12.09 -4.17 16.94
C ASN A 137 -11.95 -5.46 17.76
N GLU A 138 -10.99 -6.32 17.42
CA GLU A 138 -10.75 -7.57 18.14
C GLU A 138 -10.10 -7.29 19.50
N ILE A 139 -9.12 -6.38 19.54
CA ILE A 139 -8.43 -5.96 20.76
C ILE A 139 -9.41 -5.31 21.73
N THR A 140 -10.20 -4.33 21.27
CA THR A 140 -11.21 -3.67 22.12
C THR A 140 -12.24 -4.66 22.66
N SER A 141 -12.72 -5.59 21.83
CA SER A 141 -13.66 -6.62 22.27
C SER A 141 -13.07 -7.52 23.36
N LYS A 142 -11.83 -7.98 23.21
CA LYS A 142 -11.16 -8.84 24.20
C LYS A 142 -10.85 -8.11 25.50
N ILE A 143 -10.31 -6.90 25.42
CA ILE A 143 -9.92 -6.12 26.61
C ILE A 143 -11.16 -5.62 27.36
N SER A 144 -12.27 -5.32 26.66
CA SER A 144 -13.54 -4.94 27.31
C SER A 144 -14.18 -6.05 28.13
N MET A 145 -13.77 -7.32 27.96
CA MET A 145 -14.24 -8.42 28.79
C MET A 145 -13.52 -8.50 30.15
N ILE A 146 -12.42 -7.77 30.33
CA ILE A 146 -11.67 -7.74 31.59
C ILE A 146 -12.49 -6.95 32.63
N PRO A 147 -12.86 -7.56 33.78
CA PRO A 147 -13.75 -6.93 34.77
C PRO A 147 -13.25 -5.60 35.34
N GLU A 148 -11.93 -5.40 35.39
CA GLU A 148 -11.28 -4.21 35.94
C GLU A 148 -11.23 -3.04 34.95
N VAL A 149 -11.48 -3.28 33.67
CA VAL A 149 -11.59 -2.24 32.64
C VAL A 149 -12.97 -1.61 32.72
N SER A 150 -13.02 -0.28 32.89
CA SER A 150 -14.27 0.48 32.98
C SER A 150 -14.76 0.87 31.61
N ASP A 151 -13.90 1.55 30.84
CA ASP A 151 -14.22 2.12 29.54
C ASP A 151 -12.98 2.15 28.66
N PHE A 152 -13.18 2.32 27.36
CA PHE A 152 -12.10 2.54 26.41
C PHE A 152 -12.43 3.72 25.49
N PHE A 153 -11.39 4.41 25.06
CA PHE A 153 -11.48 5.53 24.14
C PHE A 153 -10.46 5.41 23.04
N TYR A 154 -10.91 5.64 21.81
CA TYR A 154 -10.04 5.83 20.65
C TYR A 154 -10.74 6.72 19.64
N SER A 155 -9.95 7.39 18.80
CA SER A 155 -10.48 8.26 17.76
C SER A 155 -11.07 7.44 16.60
N LYS A 156 -12.35 7.04 16.72
CA LYS A 156 -13.05 6.27 15.70
C LYS A 156 -13.05 6.95 14.33
N ASP A 157 -13.25 8.26 14.28
CA ASP A 157 -13.20 9.04 13.03
C ASP A 157 -11.82 8.94 12.33
N LEU A 158 -10.72 8.99 13.10
CA LEU A 158 -9.38 8.82 12.54
C LEU A 158 -9.18 7.40 11.99
N VAL A 159 -9.61 6.40 12.74
CA VAL A 159 -9.57 4.99 12.32
C VAL A 159 -10.40 4.77 11.04
N ASP A 160 -11.63 5.25 11.01
CA ASP A 160 -12.54 5.09 9.87
C ASP A 160 -12.01 5.80 8.62
N LYS A 161 -11.46 7.02 8.76
CA LYS A 161 -10.81 7.75 7.65
C LYS A 161 -9.59 7.00 7.12
N LEU A 162 -8.78 6.42 8.00
CA LEU A 162 -7.61 5.63 7.58
C LEU A 162 -8.04 4.35 6.87
N LEU A 163 -9.01 3.61 7.42
CA LEU A 163 -9.56 2.41 6.78
C LEU A 163 -10.16 2.73 5.40
N PHE A 164 -10.89 3.84 5.28
CA PHE A 164 -11.44 4.30 4.01
C PHE A 164 -10.33 4.63 2.99
N SER A 165 -9.28 5.34 3.43
CA SER A 165 -8.12 5.67 2.59
C SER A 165 -7.40 4.41 2.11
N ILE A 166 -7.11 3.47 3.02
CA ILE A 166 -6.46 2.20 2.70
C ILE A 166 -7.32 1.41 1.70
N ARG A 167 -8.62 1.26 1.96
CA ARG A 167 -9.54 0.52 1.08
C ARG A 167 -9.60 1.14 -0.32
N THR A 168 -9.67 2.46 -0.41
CA THR A 168 -9.68 3.19 -1.68
C THR A 168 -8.38 2.97 -2.44
N PHE A 169 -7.24 3.04 -1.75
CA PHE A 169 -5.93 2.80 -2.33
C PHE A 169 -5.77 1.34 -2.80
N THR A 170 -6.22 0.36 -2.02
CA THR A 170 -6.21 -1.05 -2.41
C THR A 170 -7.05 -1.28 -3.68
N PHE A 171 -8.26 -0.73 -3.73
CA PHE A 171 -9.12 -0.85 -4.91
C PHE A 171 -8.49 -0.23 -6.15
N LEU A 172 -7.93 0.99 -6.02
CA LEU A 172 -7.24 1.66 -7.12
C LEU A 172 -6.01 0.87 -7.57
N SER A 173 -5.24 0.30 -6.63
CA SER A 173 -4.08 -0.53 -6.93
C SER A 173 -4.46 -1.77 -7.74
N ILE A 174 -5.56 -2.45 -7.38
CA ILE A 174 -6.07 -3.62 -8.12
C ILE A 174 -6.52 -3.23 -9.54
N ALA A 175 -7.21 -2.09 -9.68
CA ALA A 175 -7.64 -1.59 -10.98
C ALA A 175 -6.44 -1.28 -11.89
N VAL A 176 -5.44 -0.56 -11.37
CA VAL A 176 -4.21 -0.26 -12.10
C VAL A 176 -3.48 -1.55 -12.47
N PHE A 177 -3.30 -2.47 -11.53
CA PHE A 177 -2.64 -3.75 -11.77
C PHE A 177 -3.33 -4.58 -12.88
N SER A 178 -4.66 -4.56 -12.93
CA SER A 178 -5.43 -5.22 -13.99
C SER A 178 -5.14 -4.63 -15.37
N ILE A 179 -4.99 -3.31 -15.48
CA ILE A 179 -4.61 -2.64 -16.72
C ILE A 179 -3.19 -3.04 -17.14
N PHE A 180 -2.25 -3.10 -16.18
CA PHE A 180 -0.88 -3.53 -16.44
C PHE A 180 -0.80 -4.96 -16.97
N ILE A 181 -1.64 -5.88 -16.48
CA ILE A 181 -1.74 -7.25 -17.04
C ILE A 181 -2.16 -7.20 -18.51
N GLY A 182 -3.15 -6.38 -18.86
CA GLY A 182 -3.60 -6.22 -20.24
C GLY A 182 -2.48 -5.69 -21.15
N ILE A 183 -1.76 -4.67 -20.70
CA ILE A 183 -0.60 -4.11 -21.41
C ILE A 183 0.50 -5.18 -21.56
N PHE A 184 0.75 -5.98 -20.52
CA PHE A 184 1.76 -7.04 -20.55
C PHE A 184 1.43 -8.14 -21.57
N ILE A 185 0.17 -8.57 -21.66
CA ILE A 185 -0.26 -9.56 -22.66
C ILE A 185 -0.11 -9.00 -24.08
N PHE A 186 -0.53 -7.74 -24.30
CA PHE A 186 -0.33 -7.06 -25.58
C PHE A 186 1.15 -6.97 -25.94
N PHE A 187 1.99 -6.64 -24.96
CA PHE A 187 3.43 -6.56 -25.11
C PHE A 187 4.07 -7.90 -25.51
N LEU A 188 3.67 -8.99 -24.87
CA LEU A 188 4.12 -10.34 -25.23
C LEU A 188 3.83 -10.63 -26.72
N GLY A 189 2.62 -10.32 -27.20
CA GLY A 189 2.25 -10.49 -28.61
C GLY A 189 3.12 -9.68 -29.58
N SER A 190 3.42 -8.42 -29.24
CA SER A 190 4.27 -7.56 -30.05
C SER A 190 5.71 -8.08 -30.14
N ASN A 191 6.30 -8.55 -29.04
CA ASN A 191 7.65 -9.12 -29.08
C ASN A 191 7.74 -10.40 -29.87
N ILE A 192 6.76 -11.29 -29.73
CA ILE A 192 6.74 -12.55 -30.48
C ILE A 192 6.75 -12.26 -31.98
N THR A 193 5.95 -11.28 -32.42
CA THR A 193 5.87 -10.89 -33.83
C THR A 193 7.22 -10.35 -34.34
N VAL A 194 7.87 -9.48 -33.57
CA VAL A 194 9.20 -8.95 -33.91
C VAL A 194 10.26 -10.05 -33.91
N SER A 195 10.23 -10.95 -32.93
CA SER A 195 11.17 -12.08 -32.83
C SER A 195 11.02 -13.04 -34.02
N ILE A 196 9.79 -13.35 -34.43
CA ILE A 196 9.52 -14.16 -35.62
C ILE A 196 10.01 -13.44 -36.88
N TYR A 197 9.77 -12.13 -37.00
CA TYR A 197 10.23 -11.36 -38.15
C TYR A 197 11.76 -11.38 -38.30
N ASN A 198 12.48 -11.24 -37.19
CA ASN A 198 13.95 -11.31 -37.18
C ASN A 198 14.49 -12.71 -37.54
N ARG A 199 13.68 -13.76 -37.36
CA ARG A 199 14.02 -15.15 -37.71
C ARG A 199 13.47 -15.63 -39.05
N ARG A 200 12.85 -14.75 -39.84
CA ARG A 200 12.11 -15.17 -41.04
C ARG A 200 13.00 -15.91 -42.05
N GLU A 201 14.26 -15.49 -42.20
CA GLU A 201 15.21 -16.05 -43.17
C GLU A 201 15.68 -17.44 -42.73
N ASP A 202 16.01 -17.62 -41.45
CA ASP A 202 16.34 -18.93 -40.88
C ASP A 202 15.18 -19.92 -41.02
N ILE A 203 13.94 -19.46 -40.76
CA ILE A 203 12.73 -20.26 -40.93
C ILE A 203 12.52 -20.64 -42.40
N GLU A 204 12.82 -19.75 -43.33
CA GLU A 204 12.72 -20.01 -44.76
C GLU A 204 13.74 -21.07 -45.21
N ILE A 205 14.99 -20.98 -44.75
CA ILE A 205 16.04 -21.98 -45.03
C ILE A 205 15.64 -23.35 -44.47
N MET A 206 15.18 -23.43 -43.21
CA MET A 206 14.75 -24.70 -42.60
C MET A 206 13.57 -25.35 -43.34
N LYS A 207 12.65 -24.54 -43.88
CA LYS A 207 11.55 -25.05 -44.72
C LYS A 207 12.05 -25.64 -46.03
N LEU A 208 13.07 -25.03 -46.65
CA LEU A 208 13.66 -25.51 -47.90
C LEU A 208 14.43 -26.83 -47.73
N VAL A 209 15.04 -27.05 -46.55
CA VAL A 209 15.77 -28.30 -46.22
C VAL A 209 14.82 -29.42 -45.74
N GLY A 210 13.53 -29.13 -45.55
CA GLY A 210 12.51 -30.13 -45.23
C GLY A 210 12.41 -30.48 -43.74
N THR A 211 12.75 -29.55 -42.85
CA THR A 211 12.66 -29.77 -41.40
C THR A 211 11.21 -29.95 -40.91
N GLN A 212 10.98 -30.84 -39.93
CA GLN A 212 9.65 -31.10 -39.36
C GLN A 212 9.02 -29.81 -38.79
N PRO A 213 7.71 -29.52 -39.01
CA PRO A 213 7.06 -28.28 -38.58
C PRO A 213 7.10 -27.99 -37.08
N SER A 214 7.25 -29.03 -36.25
CA SER A 214 7.43 -28.91 -34.80
C SER A 214 8.76 -28.25 -34.43
N PHE A 215 9.82 -28.50 -35.20
CA PHE A 215 11.16 -27.93 -34.97
C PHE A 215 11.21 -26.41 -35.25
N ILE A 216 10.28 -25.89 -36.05
CA ILE A 216 10.21 -24.47 -36.44
C ILE A 216 9.42 -23.63 -35.40
N LYS A 217 8.53 -24.26 -34.61
CA LYS A 217 7.63 -23.57 -33.67
C LYS A 217 8.20 -23.40 -32.27
N ILE A 218 9.28 -24.09 -31.92
CA ILE A 218 9.86 -24.05 -30.58
C ILE A 218 10.92 -22.93 -30.54
N PRO A 219 10.86 -22.02 -29.55
CA PRO A 219 11.98 -21.12 -29.27
C PRO A 219 13.07 -21.95 -28.59
N PHE A 220 13.90 -22.62 -29.41
CA PHE A 220 14.94 -23.60 -29.04
C PHE A 220 14.41 -24.94 -28.52
#